data_AF-A0A3R5Q3D2-F1
#
_entry.id   AF-A0A3R5Q3D2-F1
#
_cell.length_a   1.000
_cell.length_b   1.000
_cell.length_c   1.000
_cell.angle_alpha   90.00
_cell.angle_beta   90.00
_cell.angle_gamma   90.00
#
_symmetry.space_group_name_H-M   'P 1'
#
loop_
_entity.id
_entity.type
_entity.pdbx_description
1 polymer ?
#
loop_
_entity_poly.entity_id
_entity_poly.type
_entity_poly.pdbx_seq_one_letter_code
_entity_poly.pdbx_strand_id
1 'polypeptide(L)'
;LFQEVAAVLTAFDKHKEWMSLEVKIRPPSGSMILYSRKKVRYKKDGYCWKKRKGGKNIREDHMKLKVQGLECIYGSYVHSDILPTFHRRCYWLLQNPDIVLIHYLNVPYPDDGKVKIPMMPGSVEKKEWTKEELVEQLRPMCMYDTILGILYFIVDTNFCRVCDFS
;
A
#
# COMPACT_ATOMS: atom_id res chain seq x y z
N LEU A 1 -8.98 -5.04 -14.80
CA LEU A 1 -7.76 -4.48 -14.19
C LEU A 1 -6.64 -4.12 -15.18
N PHE A 2 -5.96 -5.04 -15.87
CA PHE A 2 -4.77 -4.67 -16.67
C PHE A 2 -5.08 -3.75 -17.86
N GLN A 3 -6.19 -4.00 -18.56
CA GLN A 3 -6.65 -3.14 -19.66
C GLN A 3 -7.05 -1.74 -19.15
N GLU A 4 -7.66 -1.65 -17.97
CA GLU A 4 -8.02 -0.36 -17.34
C GLU A 4 -6.76 0.43 -16.95
N VAL A 5 -5.77 -0.21 -16.33
CA VAL A 5 -4.49 0.43 -16.00
C VAL A 5 -3.79 0.93 -17.26
N ALA A 6 -3.79 0.12 -18.34
CA ALA A 6 -3.22 0.52 -19.62
C ALA A 6 -3.96 1.74 -20.21
N ALA A 7 -5.29 1.73 -20.17
CA ALA A 7 -6.13 2.82 -20.66
C ALA A 7 -5.85 4.12 -19.89
N VAL A 8 -5.85 4.08 -18.56
CA VAL A 8 -5.56 5.24 -17.70
C VAL A 8 -4.17 5.80 -17.96
N LEU A 9 -3.15 4.94 -18.06
CA LEU A 9 -1.78 5.39 -18.31
C LEU A 9 -1.58 5.96 -19.72
N THR A 10 -2.32 5.45 -20.71
CA THR A 10 -2.23 5.93 -22.10
C THR A 10 -2.98 7.25 -22.27
N ALA A 11 -4.09 7.43 -21.55
CA ALA A 11 -4.91 8.64 -21.57
C ALA A 11 -4.68 9.54 -20.36
N PHE A 12 -3.49 9.50 -19.75
CA PHE A 12 -3.19 10.21 -18.49
C PHE A 12 -3.41 11.73 -18.60
N ASP A 13 -3.25 12.29 -19.79
CA ASP A 13 -3.46 13.69 -20.13
C ASP A 13 -4.94 14.11 -20.08
N LYS A 14 -5.84 13.14 -20.25
CA LYS A 14 -7.30 13.30 -20.09
C LYS A 14 -7.76 13.19 -18.64
N HIS A 15 -6.92 12.65 -17.75
CA HIS A 15 -7.19 12.45 -16.31
C HIS A 15 -6.44 13.47 -15.45
N LYS A 16 -6.56 14.76 -15.77
CA LYS A 16 -5.85 15.84 -15.05
C LYS A 16 -6.25 15.91 -13.58
N GLU A 17 -7.49 15.57 -13.28
CA GLU A 17 -8.06 15.51 -11.94
C GLU A 17 -7.44 14.42 -11.06
N TRP A 18 -6.86 13.38 -11.66
CA TRP A 18 -6.12 12.33 -10.93
C TRP A 18 -4.64 12.68 -10.76
N MET A 19 -4.15 13.70 -11.47
CA MET A 19 -2.76 14.14 -11.41
C MET A 19 -2.51 14.96 -10.15
N SER A 20 -1.69 14.43 -9.24
CA SER A 20 -1.28 15.19 -8.05
C SER A 20 0.10 15.80 -8.25
N LEU A 21 0.24 17.08 -7.90
CA LEU A 21 1.50 17.82 -7.95
C LEU A 21 2.35 17.65 -6.67
N GLU A 22 1.73 17.14 -5.61
CA GLU A 22 2.34 16.94 -4.31
C GLU A 22 2.09 15.53 -3.80
N VAL A 23 2.99 15.01 -2.97
CA VAL A 23 2.80 13.68 -2.38
C VAL A 23 1.59 13.68 -1.45
N LYS A 24 0.62 12.81 -1.72
CA LYS A 24 -0.50 12.58 -0.79
C LYS A 24 -0.01 11.71 0.36
N ILE A 25 -0.23 12.20 1.59
CA ILE A 25 0.16 11.51 2.82
C ILE A 25 -0.99 10.60 3.27
N ARG A 26 -0.65 9.35 3.56
CA ARG A 26 -1.53 8.26 3.96
C ARG A 26 -2.82 8.18 3.11
N PRO A 27 -2.73 8.01 1.77
CA PRO A 27 -3.93 7.93 0.93
C PRO A 27 -4.82 6.76 1.34
N PRO A 28 -6.15 6.94 1.41
CA PRO A 28 -7.04 5.88 1.88
C PRO A 28 -7.11 4.71 0.90
N SER A 29 -7.49 3.54 1.41
CA SER A 29 -7.79 2.37 0.57
C SER A 29 -8.82 2.71 -0.51
N GLY A 30 -8.60 2.23 -1.73
CA GLY A 30 -9.36 2.56 -2.94
C GLY A 30 -8.81 3.76 -3.71
N SER A 31 -7.85 4.52 -3.16
CA SER A 31 -7.29 5.69 -3.86
C SER A 31 -6.48 5.29 -5.08
N MET A 32 -6.76 5.95 -6.20
CA MET A 32 -5.95 5.92 -7.42
C MET A 32 -5.41 7.32 -7.71
N ILE A 33 -4.09 7.44 -7.88
CA ILE A 33 -3.42 8.75 -8.03
C ILE A 33 -2.36 8.65 -9.11
N LEU A 34 -2.34 9.63 -10.02
CA LEU A 34 -1.28 9.80 -11.01
C LEU A 34 -0.23 10.79 -10.50
N TYR A 35 1.04 10.48 -10.76
CA TYR A 35 2.16 11.35 -10.48
C TYR A 35 3.11 11.44 -11.67
N SER A 36 3.73 12.61 -11.82
CA SER A 36 4.99 12.71 -12.55
C SER A 36 6.14 12.30 -11.62
N ARG A 37 6.84 11.21 -11.96
CA ARG A 37 8.00 10.69 -11.22
C ARG A 37 9.19 11.64 -11.20
N LYS A 38 9.27 12.55 -12.19
CA LYS A 38 10.27 13.63 -12.24
C LYS A 38 10.01 14.72 -11.21
N LYS A 39 8.73 14.96 -10.85
CA LYS A 39 8.32 16.07 -9.99
C LYS A 39 8.02 15.62 -8.55
N VAL A 40 7.50 14.42 -8.36
CA VAL A 40 6.98 13.97 -7.06
C VAL A 40 7.68 12.71 -6.56
N ARG A 41 8.22 12.78 -5.34
CA ARG A 41 8.76 11.62 -4.62
C ARG A 41 7.64 10.83 -3.93
N TYR A 42 6.74 10.26 -4.74
CA TYR A 42 5.50 9.62 -4.29
C TYR A 42 5.69 8.49 -3.26
N LYS A 43 6.89 7.90 -3.18
CA LYS A 43 7.20 6.85 -2.19
C LYS A 43 7.24 7.36 -0.74
N LYS A 44 7.31 8.69 -0.53
CA LYS A 44 7.24 9.33 0.79
C LYS A 44 5.78 9.59 1.22
N ASP A 45 4.95 8.57 1.11
CA ASP A 45 3.50 8.63 1.36
C ASP A 45 3.13 8.51 2.85
N GLY A 46 4.10 8.34 3.75
CA GLY A 46 3.85 8.30 5.20
C GLY A 46 3.33 6.97 5.74
N TYR A 47 3.26 5.94 4.89
CA TYR A 47 2.98 4.57 5.34
C TYR A 47 4.26 3.80 5.69
N CYS A 48 4.14 2.90 6.67
CA CYS A 48 5.17 1.92 6.97
C CYS A 48 5.04 0.72 6.02
N TRP A 49 6.04 0.57 5.16
CA TRP A 49 6.11 -0.50 4.17
C TRP A 49 7.03 -1.62 4.63
N LYS A 50 6.67 -2.87 4.34
CA LYS A 50 7.42 -4.04 4.75
C LYS A 50 8.84 -4.03 4.18
N LYS A 51 9.84 -4.17 5.06
CA LYS A 51 11.26 -4.24 4.67
C LYS A 51 11.66 -5.66 4.26
N ARG A 52 12.74 -5.79 3.49
CA ARG A 52 13.40 -7.07 3.24
C ARG A 52 13.99 -7.60 4.55
N LYS A 53 13.99 -8.92 4.75
CA LYS A 53 14.53 -9.55 5.96
C LYS A 53 15.99 -9.12 6.17
N GLY A 54 16.28 -8.48 7.30
CA GLY A 54 17.62 -7.98 7.65
C GLY A 54 18.12 -6.80 6.80
N GLY A 55 17.28 -6.24 5.92
CA GLY A 55 17.65 -5.14 5.02
C GLY A 55 16.96 -3.84 5.40
N LYS A 56 17.64 -2.72 5.12
CA LYS A 56 17.05 -1.37 5.24
C LYS A 56 16.05 -1.05 4.13
N ASN A 57 16.07 -1.82 3.04
CA ASN A 57 15.27 -1.58 1.85
C ASN A 57 13.89 -2.22 1.95
N ILE A 58 12.90 -1.53 1.36
CA ILE A 58 11.53 -2.04 1.22
C ILE A 58 11.51 -3.29 0.34
N ARG A 59 10.70 -4.28 0.74
CA ARG A 59 10.41 -5.46 -0.07
C ARG A 59 9.35 -5.09 -1.11
N GLU A 60 9.81 -4.62 -2.26
CA GLU A 60 8.98 -4.44 -3.45
C GLU A 60 9.10 -5.69 -4.34
N ASP A 61 7.95 -6.28 -4.69
CA ASP A 61 7.85 -7.29 -5.73
C ASP A 61 7.59 -6.59 -7.07
N HIS A 62 8.20 -7.08 -8.13
CA HIS A 62 8.18 -6.44 -9.44
C HIS A 62 7.67 -7.41 -10.51
N MET A 63 6.92 -6.88 -11.46
CA MET A 63 6.41 -7.63 -12.60
C MET A 63 6.40 -6.76 -13.85
N LYS A 64 6.45 -7.41 -15.02
CA LYS A 64 6.18 -6.76 -16.31
C LYS A 64 4.96 -7.43 -16.93
N LEU A 65 4.04 -6.60 -17.39
CA LEU A 65 2.79 -7.04 -17.97
C LEU A 65 2.86 -6.94 -19.49
N LYS A 66 2.30 -7.94 -20.15
CA LYS A 66 2.28 -8.04 -21.60
C LYS A 66 0.93 -7.65 -22.18
N VAL A 67 0.93 -6.82 -23.23
CA VAL A 67 -0.23 -6.54 -24.07
C VAL A 67 0.10 -7.10 -25.45
N GLN A 68 -0.73 -8.02 -25.95
CA GLN A 68 -0.48 -8.71 -27.24
C GLN A 68 0.91 -9.37 -27.33
N GLY A 69 1.41 -9.93 -26.22
CA GLY A 69 2.71 -10.61 -26.16
C GLY A 69 3.92 -9.70 -25.96
N LEU A 70 3.76 -8.38 -26.06
CA LEU A 70 4.82 -7.40 -25.83
C LEU A 70 4.78 -6.87 -24.40
N GLU A 71 5.93 -6.76 -23.73
CA GLU A 71 6.01 -6.10 -22.43
C GLU A 71 5.71 -4.61 -22.58
N CYS A 72 4.67 -4.10 -21.92
CA CYS A 72 4.23 -2.71 -22.07
C CYS A 72 4.18 -1.95 -20.75
N ILE A 73 3.85 -2.63 -19.65
CA ILE A 73 3.64 -1.99 -18.33
C ILE A 73 4.57 -2.63 -17.32
N TYR A 74 5.26 -1.80 -16.55
CA TYR A 74 5.96 -2.23 -15.36
C TYR A 74 5.04 -2.08 -14.15
N GLY A 75 5.01 -3.09 -13.30
CA GLY A 75 4.28 -3.10 -12.04
C GLY A 75 5.23 -3.29 -10.85
N SER A 76 5.01 -2.56 -9.77
CA SER A 76 5.64 -2.82 -8.47
C SER A 76 4.59 -2.90 -7.38
N TYR A 77 4.80 -3.79 -6.41
CA TYR A 77 3.85 -4.08 -5.35
C TYR A 77 4.56 -4.18 -4.01
N VAL A 78 3.95 -3.61 -2.97
CA VAL A 78 4.46 -3.64 -1.61
C VAL A 78 3.34 -3.79 -0.59
N HIS A 79 3.60 -4.59 0.43
CA HIS A 79 2.73 -4.77 1.60
C HIS A 79 3.03 -3.74 2.68
N SER A 80 2.00 -3.26 3.37
CA SER A 80 2.19 -2.54 4.63
C SER A 80 2.84 -3.46 5.67
N ASP A 81 3.67 -2.85 6.50
CA ASP A 81 4.30 -3.51 7.65
C ASP A 81 3.33 -3.61 8.84
N ILE A 82 2.27 -2.79 8.87
CA ILE A 82 1.28 -2.73 9.96
C ILE A 82 0.06 -3.59 9.65
N LEU A 83 -0.52 -3.43 8.46
CA LEU A 83 -1.69 -4.19 8.01
C LEU A 83 -1.34 -4.97 6.74
N PRO A 84 -1.00 -6.27 6.83
CA PRO A 84 -0.50 -7.04 5.68
C PRO A 84 -1.45 -7.11 4.47
N THR A 85 -2.76 -6.90 4.68
CA THR A 85 -3.78 -6.86 3.62
C THR A 85 -3.87 -5.52 2.91
N PHE A 86 -3.18 -4.48 3.40
CA PHE A 86 -3.06 -3.18 2.75
C PHE A 86 -1.81 -3.09 1.90
N HIS A 87 -1.97 -2.58 0.68
CA HIS A 87 -0.93 -2.59 -0.34
C HIS A 87 -0.85 -1.28 -1.11
N ARG A 88 0.35 -1.00 -1.62
CA ARG A 88 0.58 -0.02 -2.69
C ARG A 88 1.03 -0.73 -3.96
N ARG A 89 0.25 -0.56 -5.02
CA ARG A 89 0.56 -0.99 -6.39
C ARG A 89 0.94 0.22 -7.22
N CYS A 90 2.07 0.14 -7.91
CA CYS A 90 2.51 1.21 -8.81
C CYS A 90 2.61 0.63 -10.22
N TYR A 91 2.15 1.40 -11.21
CA TYR A 91 2.16 1.01 -12.62
C TYR A 91 2.68 2.15 -13.49
N TRP A 92 3.51 1.85 -14.47
CA TRP A 92 3.92 2.82 -15.50
C TRP A 92 4.16 2.13 -16.84
N LEU A 93 4.00 2.88 -17.93
CA LEU A 93 4.32 2.40 -19.26
C LEU A 93 5.84 2.33 -19.43
N LEU A 94 6.34 1.27 -20.06
CA LEU A 94 7.77 1.15 -20.37
C LEU A 94 8.24 2.23 -21.35
N GLN A 95 7.39 2.60 -22.30
CA GLN A 95 7.68 3.65 -23.29
C GLN A 95 7.51 5.06 -22.73
N ASN A 96 6.76 5.23 -21.64
CA ASN A 96 6.60 6.49 -20.93
C ASN A 96 6.71 6.28 -19.42
N PRO A 97 7.95 6.14 -18.90
CA PRO A 97 8.17 5.81 -17.50
C PRO A 97 7.98 7.00 -16.56
N ASP A 98 7.75 8.21 -17.07
CA ASP A 98 7.65 9.44 -16.28
C ASP A 98 6.33 9.55 -15.53
N ILE A 99 5.28 8.94 -16.04
CA ILE A 99 3.95 8.93 -15.42
C ILE A 99 3.76 7.61 -14.69
N VAL A 100 3.38 7.69 -13.42
CA VAL A 100 3.07 6.53 -12.59
C VAL A 100 1.66 6.63 -12.03
N LEU A 101 0.91 5.54 -12.17
CA LEU A 101 -0.37 5.33 -11.49
C LEU A 101 -0.11 4.55 -10.21
N ILE A 102 -0.54 5.10 -9.09
CA ILE A 102 -0.45 4.48 -7.77
C ILE A 102 -1.85 4.10 -7.32
N HIS A 103 -2.02 2.86 -6.88
CA HIS A 103 -3.27 2.36 -6.33
C HIS A 103 -3.02 1.81 -4.92
N TYR A 104 -3.71 2.38 -3.93
CA TYR A 104 -3.70 1.94 -2.55
C TYR A 104 -4.93 1.09 -2.29
N LEU A 105 -4.74 -0.13 -1.81
CA LEU A 105 -5.87 -1.06 -1.65
C LEU A 105 -5.67 -2.02 -0.48
N ASN A 106 -6.67 -2.06 0.39
CA ASN A 106 -6.87 -3.13 1.35
C ASN A 106 -7.68 -4.24 0.69
N VAL A 107 -7.10 -5.43 0.58
CA VAL A 107 -7.75 -6.61 0.03
C VAL A 107 -7.83 -7.64 1.16
N PRO A 108 -9.01 -7.81 1.78
CA PRO A 108 -9.23 -8.87 2.75
C PRO A 108 -8.88 -10.22 2.14
N TYR A 109 -8.37 -11.15 2.96
CA TYR A 109 -8.21 -12.52 2.51
C TYR A 109 -9.59 -13.07 2.11
N PRO A 110 -9.71 -13.80 0.98
CA PRO A 110 -10.94 -14.50 0.67
C PRO A 110 -11.25 -15.44 1.83
N ASP A 111 -12.49 -15.42 2.31
CA ASP A 111 -12.92 -16.16 3.49
C ASP A 111 -12.84 -17.68 3.21
N ASP A 112 -11.71 -18.32 3.56
CA ASP A 112 -11.58 -19.78 3.54
C ASP A 112 -12.20 -20.45 4.79
N GLY A 113 -13.15 -19.78 5.47
CA GLY A 113 -13.80 -20.27 6.69
C GLY A 113 -12.85 -20.38 7.89
N LYS A 114 -11.61 -19.93 7.69
CA LYS A 114 -10.58 -19.77 8.72
C LYS A 114 -10.25 -18.30 8.67
N VAL A 115 -10.69 -17.53 9.67
CA VAL A 115 -10.16 -16.20 9.91
C VAL A 115 -8.68 -16.37 10.25
N LYS A 116 -7.82 -16.50 9.23
CA LYS A 116 -6.38 -16.49 9.38
C LYS A 116 -6.00 -15.03 9.49
N ILE A 117 -6.22 -14.50 10.68
CA ILE A 117 -5.69 -13.20 11.07
C ILE A 117 -4.17 -13.30 10.84
N PRO A 118 -3.57 -12.46 9.98
CA PRO A 118 -2.17 -12.60 9.66
C PRO A 118 -1.35 -12.35 10.94
N MET A 119 -0.81 -13.41 11.51
CA MET A 119 0.18 -13.34 12.56
C MET A 119 1.40 -12.60 11.98
N MET A 120 1.67 -11.41 12.52
CA MET A 120 2.69 -10.49 12.03
C MET A 120 4.06 -11.19 11.91
N PRO A 121 4.68 -11.29 10.71
CA PRO A 121 6.07 -11.71 10.60
C PRO A 121 6.95 -10.50 10.94
N GLY A 122 7.72 -10.63 12.01
CA GLY A 122 8.54 -9.57 12.58
C GLY A 122 9.43 -8.84 11.57
N SER A 123 9.19 -7.54 11.43
CA SER A 123 10.20 -6.50 11.17
C SER A 123 9.63 -5.09 11.42
N VAL A 124 8.75 -4.94 12.41
CA VAL A 124 8.59 -3.62 13.06
C VAL A 124 9.92 -3.39 13.77
N GLU A 125 10.83 -2.65 13.13
CA GLU A 125 12.01 -2.11 13.80
C GLU A 125 11.52 -1.43 15.06
N LYS A 126 11.71 -2.07 16.24
CA LYS A 126 11.67 -1.57 17.63
C LYS A 126 11.04 -0.19 17.88
N LYS A 127 9.95 0.14 17.19
CA LYS A 127 9.21 1.37 17.34
C LYS A 127 8.07 0.99 18.24
N GLU A 128 8.15 1.47 19.46
CA GLU A 128 7.00 1.49 20.34
C GLU A 128 6.00 2.48 19.74
N TRP A 129 4.82 1.98 19.44
CA TRP A 129 3.73 2.78 18.90
C TRP A 129 2.77 3.11 20.03
N THR A 130 2.39 4.38 20.13
CA THR A 130 1.21 4.75 20.92
C THR A 130 -0.06 4.24 20.24
N LYS A 131 -1.13 4.05 21.02
CA LYS A 131 -2.44 3.66 20.50
C LYS A 131 -2.92 4.65 19.44
N GLU A 132 -2.71 5.94 19.69
CA GLU A 132 -3.14 7.04 18.84
C GLU A 132 -2.41 7.01 17.50
N GLU A 133 -1.08 6.84 17.49
CA GLU A 133 -0.30 6.72 16.25
C GLU A 133 -0.71 5.51 15.42
N LEU A 134 -1.01 4.39 16.07
CA LEU A 134 -1.44 3.17 15.39
C LEU A 134 -2.84 3.32 14.78
N VAL A 135 -3.79 3.92 15.51
CA VAL A 135 -5.12 4.30 14.99
C VAL A 135 -4.97 5.18 13.77
N GLU A 136 -4.06 6.16 13.84
CA GLU A 136 -3.76 7.10 12.78
C GLU A 136 -3.17 6.45 11.51
N GLN A 137 -2.41 5.37 11.66
CA GLN A 137 -1.91 4.57 10.53
C GLN A 137 -3.04 3.72 9.93
N LEU A 138 -3.86 3.09 10.76
CA LEU A 138 -4.88 2.12 10.33
C LEU A 138 -6.14 2.75 9.75
N ARG A 139 -6.56 3.91 10.26
CA ARG A 139 -7.81 4.59 9.85
C ARG A 139 -7.95 4.72 8.32
N PRO A 140 -6.96 5.21 7.56
CA PRO A 140 -7.09 5.30 6.09
C PRO A 140 -6.96 3.94 5.38
N MET A 141 -6.41 2.92 6.01
CA MET A 141 -6.28 1.58 5.40
C MET A 141 -7.59 0.79 5.40
N CYS A 142 -8.52 1.11 6.30
CA CYS A 142 -9.80 0.42 6.47
C CYS A 142 -10.97 1.30 6.03
N MET A 143 -12.01 0.72 5.42
CA MET A 143 -13.30 1.42 5.30
C MET A 143 -14.02 1.39 6.66
N TYR A 144 -14.81 2.42 6.96
CA TYR A 144 -15.33 2.74 8.30
C TYR A 144 -15.97 1.54 9.03
N ASP A 145 -16.66 0.64 8.34
CA ASP A 145 -17.35 -0.49 8.96
C ASP A 145 -16.44 -1.60 9.50
N THR A 146 -15.18 -1.67 9.07
CA THR A 146 -14.20 -2.68 9.55
C THR A 146 -13.25 -2.14 10.62
N ILE A 147 -13.33 -0.84 10.92
CA ILE A 147 -12.39 -0.17 11.84
C ILE A 147 -12.52 -0.72 13.25
N LEU A 148 -13.73 -0.91 13.78
CA LEU A 148 -13.91 -1.33 15.18
C LEU A 148 -13.35 -2.73 15.44
N GLY A 149 -13.62 -3.71 14.57
CA GLY A 149 -13.15 -5.09 14.76
C GLY A 149 -11.64 -5.26 14.60
N ILE A 150 -11.03 -4.60 13.60
CA ILE A 150 -9.58 -4.65 13.38
C ILE A 150 -8.84 -3.82 14.44
N LEU A 151 -9.38 -2.66 14.83
CA LEU A 151 -8.77 -1.82 15.85
C LEU A 151 -8.83 -2.48 17.23
N TYR A 152 -9.95 -3.10 17.61
CA TYR A 152 -10.01 -3.89 18.86
C TYR A 152 -8.93 -4.96 18.87
N PHE A 153 -8.83 -5.75 17.80
CA PHE A 153 -7.88 -6.86 17.76
C PHE A 153 -6.41 -6.42 17.68
N ILE A 154 -6.07 -5.44 16.83
CA ILE A 154 -4.69 -4.96 16.68
C ILE A 154 -4.25 -4.17 17.92
N VAL A 155 -5.13 -3.39 18.55
CA VAL A 155 -4.82 -2.72 19.81
C VAL A 155 -4.64 -3.77 20.91
N ASP A 156 -5.56 -4.71 21.10
CA ASP A 156 -5.43 -5.72 22.16
C ASP A 156 -4.22 -6.65 21.96
N THR A 157 -3.93 -7.08 20.73
CA THR A 157 -2.77 -7.96 20.45
C THR A 157 -1.41 -7.24 20.46
N ASN A 158 -1.35 -5.94 20.14
CA ASN A 158 -0.12 -5.15 20.35
C ASN A 158 0.03 -4.69 21.80
N PHE A 159 -1.05 -4.37 22.51
CA PHE A 159 -1.00 -4.04 23.94
C PHE A 159 -0.50 -5.24 24.74
N CYS A 160 -0.94 -6.45 24.38
CA CYS A 160 -0.50 -7.69 25.03
C CYS A 160 0.95 -8.12 24.67
N ARG A 161 1.64 -7.46 23.74
CA ARG A 161 3.05 -7.74 23.38
C ARG A 161 4.03 -6.59 23.64
N VAL A 162 3.53 -5.39 23.94
CA VAL A 162 4.35 -4.21 24.29
C VAL A 162 4.28 -3.92 25.80
N CYS A 163 3.22 -4.35 26.48
CA CYS A 163 3.15 -4.32 27.94
C CYS A 163 3.44 -5.70 28.52
N ASP A 164 4.73 -6.07 28.58
CA ASP A 164 5.19 -6.89 29.71
C ASP A 164 4.93 -6.05 30.98
N PHE A 165 3.78 -6.25 31.61
CA PHE A 165 3.67 -5.93 33.03
C PHE A 165 4.49 -7.01 33.76
N SER A 166 5.61 -6.54 34.33
CA SER A 166 6.46 -7.19 35.33
C SER A 166 5.76 -8.22 36.21
#